data_AF-A0A6P1VTQ1-F1
#
_entry.id   AF-A0A6P1VTQ1-F1
#
_cell.length_a   1.000
_cell.length_b   1.000
_cell.length_c   1.000
_cell.angle_alpha   90.00
_cell.angle_beta   90.00
_cell.angle_gamma   90.00
#
_symmetry.space_group_name_H-M   'P 1'
#
loop_
_entity.id
_entity.type
_entity.pdbx_description
1 polymer ?
#
loop_
_entity_poly.entity_id
_entity_poly.type
_entity_poly.pdbx_seq_one_letter_code
_entity_poly.pdbx_strand_id
1 'polypeptide(L)'
;MVIVSQKIIREYASTHAQSTEALNDWFLKTKAADWGNFSDVKNTFNSVDYVGNDNYVFNIKGNHYRLIARIIFPVRTVFIRFIGTHADYDKTDASSV
;
A
#
# COMPACT_ATOMS: atom_id res chain seq x y z
N MET A 1 2.92 10.85 -5.73
CA MET A 1 2.06 11.02 -4.53
C MET A 1 2.92 11.36 -3.32
N VAL A 2 2.37 12.09 -2.35
CA VAL A 2 2.99 12.32 -1.03
C VAL A 2 2.69 11.12 -0.14
N ILE A 3 3.72 10.39 0.30
CA ILE A 3 3.56 9.19 1.13
C ILE A 3 3.87 9.54 2.58
N VAL A 4 2.85 9.48 3.42
CA VAL A 4 2.97 9.66 4.86
C VAL A 4 3.27 8.30 5.49
N SER A 5 4.12 8.32 6.53
CA SER A 5 4.53 7.12 7.28
C SER A 5 5.47 6.16 6.53
N GLN A 6 6.41 6.66 5.72
CA GLN A 6 7.50 5.84 5.14
C GLN A 6 8.27 5.02 6.19
N LYS A 7 8.26 5.45 7.46
CA LYS A 7 8.82 4.72 8.60
C LYS A 7 8.27 3.29 8.71
N ILE A 8 6.98 3.07 8.46
CA ILE A 8 6.33 1.75 8.53
C ILE A 8 6.95 0.77 7.53
N ILE A 9 7.22 1.23 6.29
CA ILE A 9 7.93 0.42 5.29
C ILE A 9 9.32 0.03 5.80
N ARG A 10 10.08 0.98 6.34
CA ARG A 10 11.45 0.71 6.82
C ARG A 10 11.48 -0.27 7.98
N GLU A 11 10.56 -0.14 8.94
CA GLU A 11 10.46 -1.02 10.11
C GLU A 11 10.00 -2.42 9.72
N TYR A 12 9.06 -2.54 8.77
CA TYR A 12 8.64 -3.85 8.28
C TYR A 12 9.76 -4.52 7.47
N ALA A 13 10.42 -3.77 6.58
CA ALA A 13 11.52 -4.27 5.75
C ALA A 13 12.74 -4.71 6.57
N SER A 14 13.03 -4.06 7.71
CA SER A 14 14.18 -4.44 8.55
C SER A 14 14.01 -5.80 9.22
N THR A 15 12.77 -6.19 9.53
CA THR A 15 12.43 -7.49 10.13
C THR A 15 12.07 -8.55 9.08
N HIS A 16 11.61 -8.11 7.90
CA HIS A 16 11.22 -8.96 6.79
C HIS A 16 12.03 -8.60 5.54
N ALA A 17 13.33 -8.92 5.53
CA ALA A 17 14.25 -8.58 4.45
C ALA A 17 13.76 -9.01 3.05
N GLN A 18 12.99 -10.10 3.01
CA GLN A 18 12.36 -10.65 1.82
C GLN A 18 11.30 -9.72 1.19
N SER A 19 10.75 -8.76 1.94
CA SER A 19 9.75 -7.79 1.48
C SER A 19 10.36 -6.48 0.96
N THR A 20 11.62 -6.20 1.32
CA THR A 20 12.28 -4.90 1.15
C THR A 20 12.25 -4.39 -0.29
N GLU A 21 12.66 -5.23 -1.25
CA GLU A 21 12.72 -4.83 -2.65
C GLU A 21 11.33 -4.48 -3.20
N ALA A 22 10.34 -5.33 -2.92
CA ALA A 22 8.96 -5.12 -3.39
C ALA A 22 8.30 -3.90 -2.73
N LEU A 23 8.57 -3.64 -1.45
CA LEU A 23 8.07 -2.45 -0.76
C LEU A 23 8.73 -1.17 -1.27
N ASN A 24 10.02 -1.22 -1.60
CA ASN A 24 10.72 -0.09 -2.20
C ASN A 24 10.22 0.20 -3.62
N ASP A 25 9.97 -0.83 -4.42
CA ASP A 25 9.36 -0.69 -5.75
C ASP A 25 7.98 -0.03 -5.65
N TRP A 26 7.12 -0.50 -4.73
CA TRP A 26 5.83 0.12 -4.45
C TRP A 26 5.98 1.60 -4.05
N PHE A 27 6.94 1.92 -3.17
CA PHE A 27 7.21 3.28 -2.72
C PHE A 27 7.65 4.18 -3.88
N LEU A 28 8.57 3.72 -4.72
CA LEU A 28 9.10 4.51 -5.85
C LEU A 28 8.00 4.79 -6.88
N LYS A 29 7.23 3.76 -7.27
CA LYS A 29 6.09 3.90 -8.20
C LYS A 29 5.05 4.87 -7.65
N THR A 30 4.66 4.71 -6.39
CA THR A 30 3.67 5.58 -5.73
C THR A 30 4.18 7.02 -5.60
N LYS A 31 5.46 7.21 -5.29
CA LYS A 31 6.07 8.53 -5.18
C LYS A 31 6.07 9.27 -6.51
N ALA A 32 6.37 8.57 -7.61
CA ALA A 32 6.40 9.13 -8.97
C ALA A 32 5.00 9.36 -9.57
N ALA A 33 3.96 8.71 -9.06
CA ALA A 33 2.63 8.78 -9.64
C ALA A 33 1.87 10.09 -9.32
N ASP A 34 0.92 10.45 -10.16
CA ASP A 34 -0.05 11.53 -9.93
C ASP A 34 -1.48 10.99 -10.09
N TRP A 35 -2.00 10.35 -9.04
CA TRP A 35 -3.31 9.70 -9.09
C TRP A 35 -4.44 10.68 -8.79
N GLY A 36 -5.36 10.83 -9.74
CA GLY A 36 -6.60 11.59 -9.61
C GLY A 36 -7.79 10.77 -9.12
N ASN A 37 -7.78 9.47 -9.36
CA ASN A 37 -8.87 8.56 -9.04
C ASN A 37 -8.36 7.11 -8.93
N PHE A 38 -9.26 6.19 -8.59
CA PHE A 38 -8.93 4.77 -8.44
C PHE A 38 -8.44 4.10 -9.73
N SER A 39 -8.91 4.52 -10.91
CA SER A 39 -8.45 3.98 -12.19
C SER A 39 -6.96 4.28 -12.42
N ASP A 40 -6.46 5.44 -12.01
CA ASP A 40 -5.04 5.78 -12.13
C ASP A 40 -4.17 4.89 -11.24
N VAL A 41 -4.67 4.57 -10.04
CA VAL A 41 -4.02 3.60 -9.15
C VAL A 41 -3.99 2.23 -9.82
N LYS A 42 -5.11 1.79 -10.40
CA LYS A 42 -5.23 0.48 -11.05
C LYS A 42 -4.36 0.36 -12.30
N ASN A 43 -4.17 1.44 -13.04
CA ASN A 43 -3.21 1.51 -14.14
C ASN A 43 -1.75 1.31 -13.67
N THR A 44 -1.43 1.75 -12.45
CA THR A 44 -0.09 1.58 -11.86
C THR A 44 0.07 0.21 -11.19
N PHE A 45 -0.99 -0.25 -10.53
CA PHE A 45 -1.05 -1.49 -9.75
C PHE A 45 -2.35 -2.23 -10.08
N ASN A 46 -2.32 -3.08 -11.11
CA ASN A 46 -3.53 -3.73 -11.63
C ASN A 46 -4.31 -4.57 -10.59
N SER A 47 -3.60 -5.15 -9.62
CA SER A 47 -4.21 -5.96 -8.56
C SER A 47 -4.61 -5.16 -7.32
N VAL A 48 -4.74 -3.84 -7.43
CA VAL A 48 -5.23 -3.00 -6.34
C VAL A 48 -6.74 -3.14 -6.20
N ASP A 49 -7.18 -3.23 -4.95
CA ASP A 49 -8.58 -3.34 -4.57
C ASP A 49 -8.97 -2.24 -3.58
N TYR A 50 -10.20 -1.74 -3.70
CA TYR A 50 -10.81 -0.82 -2.75
C TYR A 50 -11.56 -1.62 -1.69
N VAL A 51 -11.31 -1.33 -0.41
CA VAL A 51 -11.87 -2.09 0.72
C VAL A 51 -12.75 -1.25 1.65
N GLY A 52 -13.16 -0.05 1.21
CA GLY A 52 -14.00 0.86 1.99
C GLY A 52 -13.18 1.94 2.72
N ASN A 53 -13.84 3.01 3.17
CA ASN A 53 -13.23 4.09 3.98
C ASN A 53 -11.96 4.73 3.37
N ASP A 54 -11.93 4.89 2.05
CA ASP A 54 -10.77 5.34 1.28
C ASP A 54 -9.53 4.43 1.42
N ASN A 55 -9.68 3.21 1.94
CA ASN A 55 -8.61 2.24 2.07
C ASN A 55 -8.49 1.39 0.80
N TYR A 56 -7.24 1.17 0.41
CA TYR A 56 -6.84 0.40 -0.76
C TYR A 56 -5.82 -0.65 -0.36
N VAL A 57 -5.97 -1.84 -0.90
CA VAL A 57 -5.11 -2.99 -0.63
C VAL A 57 -4.22 -3.25 -1.84
N PHE A 58 -2.92 -3.34 -1.59
CA PHE A 58 -1.91 -3.67 -2.58
C PHE A 58 -1.31 -5.05 -2.28
N ASN A 59 -1.18 -5.84 -3.35
CA ASN A 59 -0.46 -7.10 -3.30
C ASN A 59 1.04 -6.83 -3.46
N ILE A 60 1.83 -7.24 -2.47
CA ILE A 60 3.27 -7.01 -2.45
C ILE A 60 4.00 -8.34 -2.60
N LYS A 61 5.06 -8.34 -3.42
CA LYS A 61 5.89 -9.53 -3.73
C LYS A 61 5.05 -10.72 -4.21
N GLY A 62 4.26 -10.56 -5.27
CA GLY A 62 3.47 -11.68 -5.82
C GLY A 62 2.54 -12.32 -4.79
N ASN A 63 1.68 -11.53 -4.16
CA ASN A 63 0.69 -11.93 -3.15
C ASN A 63 1.20 -12.40 -1.78
N HIS A 64 2.51 -12.39 -1.50
CA HIS A 64 3.03 -12.83 -0.19
C HIS A 64 2.68 -11.86 0.95
N TYR A 65 2.59 -10.57 0.64
CA TYR A 65 2.27 -9.53 1.61
C TYR A 65 1.10 -8.66 1.13
N ARG A 66 0.50 -7.94 2.06
CA ARG A 66 -0.53 -6.93 1.84
C ARG A 66 -0.07 -5.61 2.44
N LEU A 67 -0.25 -4.55 1.67
CA LEU A 67 -0.10 -3.18 2.15
C LEU A 67 -1.46 -2.50 2.05
N ILE A 68 -1.97 -2.02 3.17
CA ILE A 68 -3.21 -1.24 3.22
C ILE A 68 -2.82 0.22 3.33
N ALA A 69 -3.33 1.04 2.41
CA ALA A 69 -3.13 2.46 2.45
C ALA A 69 -4.42 3.22 2.22
N ARG A 70 -4.61 4.29 3.00
CA ARG A 70 -5.64 5.27 2.73
C ARG A 70 -5.15 6.25 1.67
N ILE A 71 -5.92 6.48 0.62
CA ILE A 71 -5.56 7.42 -0.44
C ILE A 71 -6.54 8.58 -0.47
N ILE A 72 -6.02 9.79 -0.32
CA ILE A 72 -6.80 11.03 -0.42
C ILE A 72 -6.42 11.70 -1.74
N PHE A 73 -7.15 11.36 -2.81
CA PHE A 73 -6.84 11.82 -4.16
C PHE A 73 -6.76 13.36 -4.30
N PRO A 74 -7.69 14.18 -3.75
CA PRO A 74 -7.67 15.62 -3.96
C PRO A 74 -6.37 16.31 -3.53
N VAL A 75 -5.67 15.77 -2.53
CA VAL A 75 -4.41 16.31 -2.01
C VAL A 75 -3.18 15.46 -2.36
N ARG A 76 -3.35 14.43 -3.20
CA ARG A 76 -2.29 13.51 -3.66
C ARG A 76 -1.54 12.82 -2.53
N THR A 77 -2.22 12.50 -1.43
CA THR A 77 -1.59 11.94 -0.23
C THR A 77 -1.99 10.49 0.00
N VAL A 78 -1.02 9.67 0.37
CA VAL A 78 -1.17 8.25 0.72
C VAL A 78 -0.70 8.03 2.15
N PHE A 79 -1.54 7.40 2.97
CA PHE A 79 -1.22 7.05 4.35
C PHE A 79 -1.14 5.53 4.46
N ILE A 80 0.04 5.02 4.79
CA ILE A 80 0.21 3.59 5.05
C ILE A 80 -0.44 3.26 6.39
N ARG A 81 -1.43 2.36 6.39
CA ARG A 81 -2.17 1.92 7.58
C ARG A 81 -1.63 0.60 8.11
N PHE A 82 -1.22 -0.29 7.21
CA PHE A 82 -0.79 -1.64 7.56
C PHE A 82 0.14 -2.24 6.52
N ILE A 83 1.09 -3.06 6.97
CA ILE A 83 1.87 -3.98 6.15
C ILE A 83 1.93 -5.32 6.89
N GLY A 84 1.62 -6.41 6.21
CA GLY A 84 1.63 -7.74 6.82
C GLY A 84 1.63 -8.86 5.79
N THR A 85 1.74 -10.10 6.25
CA THR A 85 1.55 -11.27 5.39
C THR A 85 0.10 -11.40 4.97
N HIS A 86 -0.18 -12.27 4.00
CA HIS A 86 -1.56 -12.61 3.67
C HIS A 86 -2.34 -13.15 4.88
N ALA A 87 -1.71 -13.97 5.72
CA ALA A 87 -2.34 -14.51 6.92
C ALA A 87 -2.60 -13.45 8.01
N ASP A 88 -1.76 -12.41 8.11
CA ASP A 88 -2.01 -11.28 9.01
C ASP A 88 -3.17 -10.42 8.50
N TYR A 89 -3.23 -10.24 7.17
CA TYR A 89 -4.33 -9.54 6.51
C TYR A 89 -5.67 -10.22 6.75
N ASP A 90 -5.76 -11.55 6.65
CA ASP A 90 -7.01 -12.29 6.86
C ASP A 90 -7.58 -12.15 8.29
N LYS A 91 -6.73 -11.78 9.25
CA LYS A 91 -7.13 -11.52 10.65
C LYS A 91 -7.50 -10.07 10.90
N THR A 92 -7.39 -9.22 9.88
CA THR A 92 -7.53 -7.77 9.98
C THR A 92 -8.78 -7.33 9.24
N ASP A 93 -9.59 -6.46 9.84
CA ASP A 93 -10.65 -5.77 9.10
C ASP A 93 -10.07 -4.60 8.31
N ALA A 94 -9.80 -4.84 7.03
CA ALA A 94 -9.15 -3.89 6.15
C ALA A 94 -9.93 -2.57 5.97
N SER A 95 -11.24 -2.56 6.27
CA SER A 95 -12.08 -1.38 6.19
C SER A 95 -11.93 -0.46 7.42
N SER A 96 -11.50 -0.98 8.57
CA SER A 96 -11.45 -0.25 9.85
C SER A 96 -10.05 0.05 10.37
N VAL A 97 -8.99 -0.47 9.73
CA VAL A 97 -7.59 -0.19 10.09
C VAL A 97 -7.06 1.17 9.69
#